data_AF-A0A5J4RC70-F1
#
_entry.id   AF-A0A5J4RC70-F1
#
_cell.length_a   1.000
_cell.length_b   1.000
_cell.length_c   1.000
_cell.angle_alpha   90.00
_cell.angle_beta   90.00
_cell.angle_gamma   90.00
#
_symmetry.space_group_name_H-M   'P 1'
#
loop_
_entity.id
_entity.type
_entity.pdbx_description
1 polymer ?
#
loop_
_entity_poly.entity_id
_entity_poly.type
_entity_poly.pdbx_seq_one_letter_code
_entity_poly.pdbx_strand_id
1 'polypeptide(L)'
;MNRHDDILAKSIKKDGISVSLFIHLCAVADLAVRAAEYANLDVTTAKLGGLLHDIGKVSPLFQRVLHGYRPSPLEMRFRHEIASLFFLKVIEERYWNPVIDMIIAHHKSVVKDVRELGLLDLDYYYDHQVFTHHSKGFDEWSSTALDILEECGIKSRPITIEDAYDTYSYALEYCKKRTHGWSIWKGVLIGADHFASALPGEYSHINTLFAIPDISFYNRQHELYPLSLIKSDKTKKHTFVKAPTGSGKTEIPSFFMLFANISSCLFIQQLLIFEKN
;
A
#
# COMPACT_ATOMS: atom_id res chain seq x y z
N MET A 1 -23.51 9.88 11.25
CA MET A 1 -22.23 10.47 10.85
C MET A 1 -21.28 10.35 12.02
N ASN A 2 -20.52 9.25 12.07
CA ASN A 2 -19.58 8.94 13.12
C ASN A 2 -18.19 8.80 12.48
N ARG A 3 -17.53 9.93 12.21
CA ARG A 3 -16.17 9.94 11.62
C ARG A 3 -15.09 9.49 12.59
N HIS A 4 -15.40 9.50 13.89
CA HIS A 4 -14.47 9.13 14.97
C HIS A 4 -13.14 9.89 14.83
N ASP A 5 -13.22 11.23 14.79
CA ASP A 5 -12.06 12.12 14.58
C ASP A 5 -11.00 12.01 15.69
N ASP A 6 -11.37 11.42 16.84
CA ASP A 6 -10.50 11.06 17.94
C ASP A 6 -9.61 9.84 17.64
N ILE A 7 -9.99 8.97 16.71
CA ILE A 7 -9.20 7.80 16.31
C ILE A 7 -8.09 8.25 15.35
N LEU A 8 -6.85 8.10 15.78
CA LEU A 8 -5.70 8.62 15.06
C LEU A 8 -5.13 7.62 14.06
N ALA A 9 -4.70 8.12 12.89
CA ALA A 9 -3.89 7.35 11.95
C ALA A 9 -2.41 7.30 12.35
N LYS A 10 -1.94 8.34 13.04
CA LYS A 10 -0.54 8.58 13.38
C LYS A 10 -0.41 9.22 14.76
N SER A 11 0.75 9.03 15.40
CA SER A 11 1.08 9.72 16.64
C SER A 11 1.02 11.23 16.45
N ILE A 12 0.56 11.92 17.50
CA ILE A 12 0.54 13.38 17.57
C ILE A 12 1.97 13.89 17.39
N LYS A 13 2.19 14.68 16.35
CA LYS A 13 3.49 15.29 16.07
C LYS A 13 3.80 16.38 17.11
N LYS A 14 5.07 16.77 17.23
CA LYS A 14 5.51 17.81 18.19
C LYS A 14 4.86 19.18 17.97
N ASP A 15 4.34 19.43 16.76
CA ASP A 15 3.59 20.62 16.36
C ASP A 15 2.09 20.55 16.75
N GLY A 16 1.65 19.45 17.37
CA GLY A 16 0.26 19.24 17.79
C GLY A 16 -0.67 18.78 16.66
N ILE A 17 -0.16 18.60 15.44
CA ILE A 17 -0.98 18.15 14.30
C ILE A 17 -1.18 16.64 14.38
N SER A 18 -2.43 16.21 14.37
CA SER A 18 -2.85 14.83 14.24
C SER A 18 -3.73 14.66 13.01
N VAL A 19 -3.69 13.46 12.40
CA VAL A 19 -4.55 13.10 11.27
C VAL A 19 -5.47 11.99 11.75
N SER A 20 -6.78 12.20 11.63
CA SER A 20 -7.76 11.16 11.95
C SER A 20 -7.64 10.00 10.97
N LEU A 21 -7.97 8.79 11.45
CA LEU A 21 -7.92 7.58 10.63
C LEU A 21 -8.82 7.70 9.41
N PHE A 22 -10.02 8.27 9.57
CA PHE A 22 -10.93 8.55 8.47
C PHE A 22 -10.27 9.33 7.33
N ILE A 23 -9.66 10.49 7.64
CA ILE A 23 -8.99 11.34 6.64
C ILE A 23 -7.86 10.58 5.94
N HIS A 24 -7.05 9.84 6.71
CA HIS A 24 -5.94 9.06 6.17
C HIS A 24 -6.42 7.96 5.21
N LEU A 25 -7.42 7.17 5.61
CA LEU A 25 -7.96 6.09 4.78
C LEU A 25 -8.53 6.63 3.46
N CYS A 26 -9.33 7.70 3.51
CA CYS A 26 -9.85 8.34 2.30
C CYS A 26 -8.74 8.83 1.37
N ALA A 27 -7.74 9.52 1.91
CA ALA A 27 -6.61 10.02 1.13
C ALA A 27 -5.82 8.89 0.45
N VAL A 28 -5.51 7.82 1.19
CA VAL A 28 -4.81 6.65 0.65
C VAL A 28 -5.64 5.96 -0.43
N ALA A 29 -6.95 5.81 -0.23
CA ALA A 29 -7.82 5.22 -1.23
C ALA A 29 -7.87 6.05 -2.52
N ASP A 30 -7.97 7.37 -2.44
CA ASP A 30 -7.97 8.25 -3.60
C ASP A 30 -6.64 8.18 -4.38
N LEU A 31 -5.51 8.17 -3.67
CA LEU A 31 -4.19 8.02 -4.26
C LEU A 31 -3.99 6.63 -4.89
N ALA A 32 -4.47 5.57 -4.23
CA ALA A 32 -4.41 4.22 -4.75
C ALA A 32 -5.23 4.07 -6.04
N VAL A 33 -6.41 4.70 -6.11
CA VAL A 33 -7.23 4.74 -7.34
C VAL A 33 -6.44 5.38 -8.48
N ARG A 34 -5.78 6.53 -8.26
CA ARG A 34 -4.96 7.18 -9.30
C ARG A 34 -3.76 6.35 -9.74
N ALA A 35 -3.10 5.72 -8.79
CA ALA A 35 -2.02 4.78 -9.09
C ALA A 35 -2.52 3.61 -9.95
N ALA A 36 -3.70 3.06 -9.63
CA ALA A 36 -4.31 1.97 -10.36
C ALA A 36 -4.76 2.38 -11.77
N GLU A 37 -5.38 3.55 -11.94
CA GLU A 37 -5.73 4.10 -13.26
C GLU A 37 -4.49 4.21 -14.16
N TYR A 38 -3.41 4.77 -13.62
CA TYR A 38 -2.16 4.93 -14.36
C TYR A 38 -1.50 3.59 -14.68
N ALA A 39 -1.58 2.62 -13.77
CA ALA A 39 -1.05 1.26 -13.96
C ALA A 39 -1.99 0.32 -14.75
N ASN A 40 -3.16 0.82 -15.20
CA ASN A 40 -4.21 0.04 -15.86
C ASN A 40 -4.66 -1.19 -15.03
N LEU A 41 -4.90 -0.96 -13.73
CA LEU A 41 -5.37 -1.94 -12.76
C LEU A 41 -6.84 -1.68 -12.35
N ASP A 42 -7.45 -2.65 -11.66
CA ASP A 42 -8.82 -2.49 -11.15
C ASP A 42 -8.91 -1.43 -10.04
N VAL A 43 -9.53 -0.30 -10.37
CA VAL A 43 -9.70 0.83 -9.45
C VAL A 43 -10.51 0.47 -8.21
N THR A 44 -11.42 -0.50 -8.30
CA THR A 44 -12.25 -0.95 -7.17
C THR A 44 -11.38 -1.62 -6.12
N THR A 45 -10.55 -2.57 -6.53
CA THR A 45 -9.56 -3.23 -5.69
C THR A 45 -8.63 -2.22 -5.01
N ALA A 46 -8.15 -1.23 -5.76
CA ALA A 46 -7.26 -0.18 -5.23
C ALA A 46 -7.95 0.64 -4.13
N LYS A 47 -9.19 1.06 -4.38
CA LYS A 47 -10.00 1.79 -3.40
C LYS A 47 -10.22 0.98 -2.14
N LEU A 48 -10.66 -0.28 -2.28
CA LEU A 48 -10.95 -1.16 -1.14
C LEU A 48 -9.70 -1.44 -0.31
N GLY A 49 -8.56 -1.73 -0.95
CA GLY A 49 -7.30 -1.93 -0.24
C GLY A 49 -6.82 -0.68 0.47
N GLY A 50 -6.96 0.51 -0.15
CA GLY A 50 -6.64 1.78 0.50
C GLY A 50 -7.53 2.08 1.71
N LEU A 51 -8.81 1.72 1.67
CA LEU A 51 -9.72 1.91 2.82
C LEU A 51 -9.49 0.89 3.94
N LEU A 52 -9.04 -0.33 3.64
CA LEU A 52 -8.89 -1.40 4.62
C LEU A 52 -7.48 -1.50 5.24
N HIS A 53 -6.43 -1.02 4.57
CA HIS A 53 -5.03 -1.30 4.98
C HIS A 53 -4.73 -1.01 6.45
N ASP A 54 -5.24 0.11 6.96
CA ASP A 54 -4.94 0.62 8.29
C ASP A 54 -6.16 0.59 9.24
N ILE A 55 -7.27 -0.05 8.87
CA ILE A 55 -8.47 -0.05 9.72
C ILE A 55 -8.22 -0.75 11.07
N GLY A 56 -7.28 -1.68 11.15
CA GLY A 56 -6.85 -2.30 12.41
C GLY A 56 -6.23 -1.32 13.41
N LYS A 57 -5.92 -0.07 13.01
CA LYS A 57 -5.47 0.98 13.93
C LYS A 57 -6.55 1.42 14.91
N VAL A 58 -7.83 1.13 14.64
CA VAL A 58 -8.94 1.41 15.57
C VAL A 58 -8.78 0.65 16.89
N SER A 59 -8.05 -0.47 16.89
CA SER A 59 -7.80 -1.25 18.11
C SER A 59 -7.26 -0.37 19.26
N PRO A 60 -7.85 -0.46 20.46
CA PRO A 60 -7.37 0.25 21.64
C PRO A 60 -5.90 -0.06 21.97
N LEU A 61 -5.43 -1.27 21.63
CA LEU A 61 -4.03 -1.63 21.81
C LEU A 61 -3.10 -0.75 20.97
N PHE A 62 -3.48 -0.48 19.72
CA PHE A 62 -2.72 0.36 18.81
C PHE A 62 -2.86 1.85 19.13
N GLN A 63 -4.08 2.33 19.44
CA GLN A 63 -4.29 3.72 19.82
C GLN A 63 -3.45 4.12 21.04
N ARG A 64 -3.32 3.25 22.06
CA ARG A 64 -2.42 3.53 23.19
C ARG A 64 -0.97 3.78 22.76
N VAL A 65 -0.48 3.01 21.77
CA VAL A 65 0.87 3.19 21.22
C VAL A 65 1.00 4.54 20.52
N LEU A 66 -0.03 4.96 19.78
CA LEU A 66 -0.06 6.29 19.14
C LEU A 66 -0.03 7.43 20.16
N HIS A 67 -0.67 7.24 21.31
CA HIS A 67 -0.67 8.15 22.46
C HIS A 67 0.57 8.03 23.37
N GLY A 68 1.60 7.31 22.94
CA GLY A 68 2.91 7.31 23.61
C GLY A 68 3.19 6.13 24.53
N TYR A 69 2.26 5.17 24.65
CA TYR A 69 2.59 3.89 25.28
C TYR A 69 3.70 3.18 24.49
N ARG A 70 4.64 2.60 25.21
CA ARG A 70 5.74 1.83 24.64
C ARG A 70 5.67 0.41 25.23
N PRO A 71 5.25 -0.59 24.44
CA PRO A 71 5.21 -1.98 24.91
C PRO A 71 6.62 -2.47 25.22
N SER A 72 6.72 -3.45 26.12
CA SER A 72 8.00 -4.07 26.47
C SER A 72 8.62 -4.75 25.24
N PRO A 73 9.95 -4.74 25.07
CA PRO A 73 10.62 -5.51 24.02
C PRO A 73 10.34 -7.02 24.07
N LEU A 74 9.91 -7.53 25.23
CA LEU A 74 9.59 -8.95 25.45
C LEU A 74 8.15 -9.30 25.08
N GLU A 75 7.29 -8.30 24.85
CA GLU A 75 5.88 -8.52 24.48
C GLU A 75 5.73 -8.64 22.97
N MET A 76 4.82 -9.50 22.52
CA MET A 76 4.45 -9.56 21.11
C MET A 76 3.89 -8.20 20.68
N ARG A 77 4.42 -7.68 19.58
CA ARG A 77 4.03 -6.37 19.06
C ARG A 77 2.71 -6.47 18.31
N PHE A 78 1.76 -5.62 18.69
CA PHE A 78 0.54 -5.45 17.92
C PHE A 78 0.86 -4.89 16.52
N ARG A 79 0.31 -5.55 15.50
CA ARG A 79 0.36 -5.17 14.09
C ARG A 79 -1.04 -4.84 13.60
N HIS A 80 -1.26 -3.57 13.27
CA HIS A 80 -2.55 -3.11 12.77
C HIS A 80 -2.90 -3.76 11.42
N GLU A 81 -1.91 -4.18 10.64
CA GLU A 81 -2.13 -4.88 9.37
C GLU A 81 -2.82 -6.24 9.57
N ILE A 82 -2.45 -6.97 10.63
CA ILE A 82 -3.10 -8.26 10.96
C ILE A 82 -4.53 -8.00 11.39
N ALA A 83 -4.75 -6.99 12.23
CA ALA A 83 -6.08 -6.61 12.68
C ALA A 83 -6.98 -6.07 11.55
N SER A 84 -6.39 -5.44 10.52
CA SER A 84 -7.12 -5.00 9.32
C SER A 84 -7.72 -6.18 8.52
N LEU A 85 -7.10 -7.36 8.55
CA LEU A 85 -7.61 -8.54 7.84
C LEU A 85 -8.98 -9.01 8.35
N PHE A 86 -9.29 -8.73 9.63
CA PHE A 86 -10.55 -9.13 10.27
C PHE A 86 -11.78 -8.56 9.56
N PHE A 87 -11.62 -7.48 8.81
CA PHE A 87 -12.70 -6.78 8.13
C PHE A 87 -12.87 -7.20 6.67
N LEU A 88 -12.11 -8.17 6.13
CA LEU A 88 -12.25 -8.59 4.72
C LEU A 88 -13.67 -9.01 4.34
N LYS A 89 -14.46 -9.51 5.29
CA LYS A 89 -15.84 -9.92 5.08
C LYS A 89 -16.81 -8.75 4.77
N VAL A 90 -16.37 -7.49 4.89
CA VAL A 90 -17.15 -6.31 4.44
C VAL A 90 -17.10 -6.10 2.93
N ILE A 91 -16.18 -6.76 2.23
CA ILE A 91 -16.03 -6.70 0.77
C ILE A 91 -16.29 -8.07 0.13
N GLU A 92 -16.58 -8.08 -1.17
CA GLU A 92 -16.80 -9.32 -1.92
C GLU A 92 -15.52 -10.17 -2.01
N GLU A 93 -15.66 -11.50 -1.91
CA GLU A 93 -14.54 -12.45 -1.90
C GLU A 93 -13.62 -12.35 -3.12
N ARG A 94 -14.14 -11.94 -4.28
CA ARG A 94 -13.35 -11.73 -5.50
C ARG A 94 -12.23 -10.71 -5.34
N TYR A 95 -12.35 -9.80 -4.37
CA TYR A 95 -11.36 -8.76 -4.08
C TYR A 95 -10.37 -9.16 -2.99
N TRP A 96 -10.57 -10.29 -2.29
CA TRP A 96 -9.78 -10.61 -1.09
C TRP A 96 -8.30 -10.77 -1.38
N ASN A 97 -7.89 -11.60 -2.33
CA ASN A 97 -6.48 -11.85 -2.63
C ASN A 97 -5.66 -10.58 -2.91
N PRO A 98 -6.08 -9.69 -3.84
CA PRO A 98 -5.32 -8.47 -4.09
C PRO A 98 -5.41 -7.47 -2.94
N VAL A 99 -6.52 -7.41 -2.18
CA VAL A 99 -6.61 -6.56 -0.99
C VAL A 99 -5.73 -7.07 0.15
N ILE A 100 -5.63 -8.39 0.34
CA ILE A 100 -4.70 -9.02 1.28
C ILE A 100 -3.27 -8.63 0.92
N ASP A 101 -2.89 -8.68 -0.36
CA ASP A 101 -1.57 -8.25 -0.83
C ASP A 101 -1.24 -6.80 -0.48
N MET A 102 -2.26 -5.93 -0.43
CA MET A 102 -2.14 -4.55 0.01
C MET A 102 -1.94 -4.53 1.54
N ILE A 103 -2.87 -5.08 2.32
CA ILE A 103 -2.89 -5.01 3.79
C ILE A 103 -1.63 -5.61 4.45
N ILE A 104 -1.20 -6.81 4.08
CA ILE A 104 -0.20 -7.55 4.90
C ILE A 104 1.22 -6.99 4.76
N ALA A 105 1.49 -6.25 3.69
CA ALA A 105 2.84 -5.98 3.23
C ALA A 105 3.20 -4.50 3.12
N HIS A 106 2.31 -3.57 3.49
CA HIS A 106 2.57 -2.14 3.26
C HIS A 106 3.53 -1.50 4.27
N HIS A 107 3.82 -2.13 5.41
CA HIS A 107 4.88 -1.66 6.31
C HIS A 107 6.03 -2.65 6.52
N LYS A 108 5.86 -3.93 6.15
CA LYS A 108 6.84 -5.02 6.42
C LYS A 108 6.75 -6.15 5.38
N SER A 109 7.82 -6.93 5.24
CA SER A 109 7.76 -8.17 4.45
C SER A 109 6.81 -9.20 5.08
N VAL A 110 6.22 -10.05 4.26
CA VAL A 110 5.32 -11.13 4.71
C VAL A 110 6.08 -12.21 5.49
N VAL A 111 7.35 -12.42 5.14
CA VAL A 111 8.29 -13.41 5.69
C VAL A 111 9.66 -12.75 5.81
N LYS A 112 10.40 -13.02 6.89
CA LYS A 112 11.79 -12.59 7.14
C LYS A 112 12.02 -11.11 6.87
N ASP A 113 11.20 -10.25 7.47
CA ASP A 113 11.59 -8.84 7.59
C ASP A 113 12.84 -8.72 8.50
N VAL A 114 13.47 -7.56 8.57
CA VAL A 114 14.71 -7.33 9.36
C VAL A 114 14.56 -7.72 10.84
N ARG A 115 13.33 -7.89 11.33
CA ARG A 115 13.01 -8.25 12.72
C ARG A 115 12.23 -9.57 12.84
N GLU A 116 12.00 -10.29 11.74
CA GLU A 116 11.14 -11.47 11.62
C GLU A 116 9.73 -11.29 12.22
N LEU A 117 9.09 -10.16 11.90
CA LEU A 117 7.75 -9.78 12.37
C LEU A 117 6.70 -9.80 11.24
N GLY A 118 6.98 -10.52 10.14
CA GLY A 118 6.00 -10.79 9.09
C GLY A 118 4.82 -11.61 9.60
N LEU A 119 3.70 -11.62 8.88
CA LEU A 119 2.51 -12.40 9.27
C LEU A 119 2.87 -13.88 9.45
N LEU A 120 3.63 -14.45 8.51
CA LEU A 120 4.02 -15.86 8.56
C LEU A 120 5.14 -16.12 9.58
N ASP A 121 5.99 -15.13 9.87
CA ASP A 121 7.01 -15.24 10.92
C ASP A 121 6.33 -15.29 12.29
N LEU A 122 5.37 -14.40 12.53
CA LEU A 122 4.59 -14.38 13.78
C LEU A 122 3.77 -15.67 13.95
N ASP A 123 3.12 -16.15 12.89
CA ASP A 123 2.39 -17.43 12.89
C ASP A 123 3.32 -18.59 13.26
N TYR A 124 4.55 -18.61 12.72
CA TYR A 124 5.55 -19.63 13.05
C TYR A 124 6.01 -19.58 14.52
N TYR A 125 6.21 -18.40 15.08
CA TYR A 125 6.73 -18.24 16.44
C TYR A 125 5.67 -18.32 17.54
N TYR A 126 4.45 -17.86 17.26
CA TYR A 126 3.41 -17.65 18.27
C TYR A 126 2.10 -18.40 17.97
N ASP A 127 1.93 -18.97 16.78
CA ASP A 127 0.77 -19.80 16.40
C ASP A 127 -0.57 -19.09 16.72
N HIS A 128 -1.52 -19.78 17.38
CA HIS A 128 -2.83 -19.24 17.74
C HIS A 128 -2.79 -17.98 18.64
N GLN A 129 -1.66 -17.68 19.29
CA GLN A 129 -1.52 -16.48 20.11
C GLN A 129 -1.53 -15.21 19.25
N VAL A 130 -1.14 -15.29 17.98
CA VAL A 130 -1.16 -14.15 17.05
C VAL A 130 -2.58 -13.61 16.92
N PHE A 131 -3.54 -14.46 16.53
CA PHE A 131 -4.94 -14.04 16.42
C PHE A 131 -5.45 -13.48 17.73
N THR A 132 -5.29 -14.25 18.83
CA THR A 132 -5.79 -13.90 20.17
C THR A 132 -5.30 -12.53 20.65
N HIS A 133 -4.06 -12.17 20.38
CA HIS A 133 -3.51 -10.87 20.75
C HIS A 133 -4.08 -9.74 19.90
N HIS A 134 -4.17 -9.94 18.59
CA HIS A 134 -4.61 -8.89 17.66
C HIS A 134 -6.13 -8.65 17.70
N SER A 135 -6.91 -9.68 18.07
CA SER A 135 -8.36 -9.61 18.23
C SER A 135 -8.81 -9.26 19.65
N LYS A 136 -7.89 -8.93 20.56
CA LYS A 136 -8.24 -8.59 21.94
C LYS A 136 -9.23 -7.41 21.98
N GLY A 137 -10.37 -7.64 22.61
CA GLY A 137 -11.46 -6.66 22.73
C GLY A 137 -12.18 -6.37 21.41
N PHE A 138 -12.12 -7.26 20.42
CA PHE A 138 -12.69 -7.04 19.08
C PHE A 138 -14.13 -6.53 19.10
N ASP A 139 -14.99 -7.10 19.93
CA ASP A 139 -16.39 -6.70 20.03
C ASP A 139 -16.57 -5.24 20.47
N GLU A 140 -15.59 -4.67 21.18
CA GLU A 140 -15.62 -3.29 21.66
C GLU A 140 -15.27 -2.28 20.55
N TRP A 141 -14.36 -2.63 19.64
CA TRP A 141 -13.81 -1.69 18.66
C TRP A 141 -14.20 -2.00 17.20
N SER A 142 -14.78 -3.17 16.93
CA SER A 142 -15.24 -3.55 15.58
C SER A 142 -16.36 -2.63 15.07
N SER A 143 -17.27 -2.21 15.95
CA SER A 143 -18.34 -1.26 15.62
C SER A 143 -17.79 0.09 15.17
N THR A 144 -16.83 0.65 15.92
CA THR A 144 -16.12 1.89 15.55
C THR A 144 -15.41 1.76 14.20
N ALA A 145 -14.77 0.62 13.93
CA ALA A 145 -14.12 0.37 12.65
C ALA A 145 -15.14 0.33 11.49
N LEU A 146 -16.28 -0.34 11.69
CA LEU A 146 -17.35 -0.42 10.70
C LEU A 146 -17.97 0.96 10.43
N ASP A 147 -18.19 1.78 11.46
CA ASP A 147 -18.67 3.16 11.34
C ASP A 147 -17.75 4.00 10.44
N ILE A 148 -16.43 3.92 10.65
CA ILE A 148 -15.43 4.64 9.83
C ILE A 148 -15.48 4.16 8.38
N LEU A 149 -15.52 2.84 8.15
CA LEU A 149 -15.59 2.28 6.80
C LEU A 149 -16.89 2.68 6.08
N GLU A 150 -18.00 2.76 6.81
CA GLU A 150 -19.29 3.19 6.28
C GLU A 150 -19.28 4.65 5.83
N GLU A 151 -18.70 5.53 6.65
CA GLU A 151 -18.52 6.93 6.27
C GLU A 151 -17.56 7.10 5.08
N CYS A 152 -16.57 6.21 4.92
CA CYS A 152 -15.72 6.11 3.73
C CYS A 152 -16.45 5.57 2.47
N GLY A 153 -17.70 5.14 2.61
CA GLY A 153 -18.55 4.66 1.52
C GLY A 153 -18.52 3.16 1.26
N ILE A 154 -18.00 2.34 2.19
CA ILE A 154 -18.14 0.88 2.15
C ILE A 154 -19.44 0.50 2.84
N LYS A 155 -20.28 -0.31 2.20
CA LYS A 155 -21.48 -0.84 2.88
C LYS A 155 -21.03 -1.78 4.00
N SER A 156 -21.26 -1.36 5.24
CA SER A 156 -20.90 -2.15 6.41
C SER A 156 -21.91 -3.29 6.63
N ARG A 157 -21.44 -4.36 7.25
CA ARG A 157 -22.27 -5.36 7.90
C ARG A 157 -21.62 -5.72 9.23
N PRO A 158 -22.38 -6.17 10.23
CA PRO A 158 -21.78 -6.69 11.46
C PRO A 158 -20.76 -7.79 11.14
N ILE A 159 -19.61 -7.74 11.80
CA ILE A 159 -18.52 -8.72 11.70
C ILE A 159 -18.34 -9.34 13.09
N THR A 160 -18.47 -10.65 13.19
CA THR A 160 -18.25 -11.37 14.45
C THR A 160 -16.77 -11.75 14.63
N ILE A 161 -16.40 -12.21 15.82
CA ILE A 161 -15.05 -12.73 16.07
C ILE A 161 -14.75 -13.98 15.23
N GLU A 162 -15.75 -14.80 14.93
CA GLU A 162 -15.62 -15.96 14.03
C GLU A 162 -15.37 -15.50 12.59
N ASP A 163 -16.09 -14.47 12.13
CA ASP A 163 -15.84 -13.83 10.83
C ASP A 163 -14.40 -13.29 10.72
N ALA A 164 -13.88 -12.70 11.81
CA ALA A 164 -12.50 -12.23 11.90
C ALA A 164 -11.49 -13.39 11.86
N TYR A 165 -11.80 -14.52 12.51
CA TYR A 165 -10.95 -15.71 12.50
C TYR A 165 -10.91 -16.39 11.13
N ASP A 166 -12.07 -16.49 10.46
CA ASP A 166 -12.17 -17.06 9.11
C ASP A 166 -11.32 -16.28 8.10
N THR A 167 -11.42 -14.95 8.14
CA THR A 167 -10.69 -14.05 7.22
C THR A 167 -9.19 -14.04 7.51
N TYR A 168 -8.80 -14.07 8.79
CA TYR A 168 -7.42 -14.26 9.22
C TYR A 168 -6.84 -15.59 8.69
N SER A 169 -7.56 -16.70 8.90
CA SER A 169 -7.15 -18.03 8.48
C SER A 169 -7.03 -18.13 6.95
N TYR A 170 -7.99 -17.54 6.23
CA TYR A 170 -7.92 -17.42 4.79
C TYR A 170 -6.66 -16.67 4.33
N ALA A 171 -6.37 -15.52 4.94
CA ALA A 171 -5.21 -14.71 4.59
C ALA A 171 -3.90 -15.45 4.86
N LEU A 172 -3.78 -16.18 5.98
CA LEU A 172 -2.62 -17.04 6.26
C LEU A 172 -2.42 -18.09 5.17
N GLU A 173 -3.47 -18.83 4.82
CA GLU A 173 -3.39 -19.89 3.80
C GLU A 173 -3.08 -19.34 2.41
N TYR A 174 -3.66 -18.19 2.07
CA TYR A 174 -3.31 -17.46 0.84
C TYR A 174 -1.82 -17.08 0.83
N CYS A 175 -1.30 -16.53 1.94
CA CYS A 175 0.11 -16.14 2.06
C CYS A 175 1.07 -17.34 1.97
N LYS A 176 0.75 -18.47 2.60
CA LYS A 176 1.56 -19.70 2.55
C LYS A 176 1.69 -20.26 1.14
N LYS A 177 0.66 -20.08 0.30
CA LYS A 177 0.63 -20.57 -1.08
C LYS A 177 1.35 -19.67 -2.08
N ARG A 178 1.79 -18.46 -1.69
CA ARG A 178 2.44 -17.53 -2.62
C ARG A 178 3.83 -18.02 -2.99
N THR A 179 4.08 -18.07 -4.29
CA THR A 179 5.36 -18.52 -4.88
C THR A 179 6.35 -17.39 -5.11
N HIS A 180 5.89 -16.13 -5.10
CA HIS A 180 6.70 -14.95 -5.41
C HIS A 180 6.59 -13.90 -4.31
N GLY A 181 7.73 -13.33 -3.90
CA GLY A 181 7.81 -12.32 -2.85
C GLY A 181 7.38 -10.90 -3.26
N TRP A 182 6.68 -10.73 -4.39
CA TRP A 182 6.27 -9.42 -4.90
C TRP A 182 4.78 -9.39 -5.28
N SER A 183 4.18 -8.20 -5.20
CA SER A 183 2.81 -7.93 -5.67
C SER A 183 2.75 -6.52 -6.23
N ILE A 184 2.07 -6.34 -7.37
CA ILE A 184 1.83 -5.00 -7.92
C ILE A 184 0.92 -4.19 -6.99
N TRP A 185 -0.05 -4.84 -6.35
CA TRP A 185 -0.97 -4.22 -5.40
C TRP A 185 -0.26 -3.70 -4.15
N LYS A 186 0.74 -4.46 -3.67
CA LYS A 186 1.64 -3.98 -2.62
C LYS A 186 2.33 -2.67 -3.02
N GLY A 187 2.87 -2.60 -4.24
CA GLY A 187 3.52 -1.39 -4.75
C GLY A 187 2.58 -0.19 -4.84
N VAL A 188 1.35 -0.42 -5.30
CA VAL A 188 0.28 0.60 -5.34
C VAL A 188 0.00 1.14 -3.93
N LEU A 189 -0.21 0.26 -2.94
CA LEU A 189 -0.58 0.71 -1.60
C LEU A 189 0.58 1.40 -0.87
N ILE A 190 1.79 0.83 -0.88
CA ILE A 190 2.98 1.48 -0.27
C ILE A 190 3.12 2.89 -0.83
N GLY A 191 2.92 3.00 -2.14
CA GLY A 191 2.91 4.26 -2.82
C GLY A 191 1.88 5.25 -2.28
N ALA A 192 0.63 4.86 -2.30
CA ALA A 192 -0.46 5.70 -1.83
C ALA A 192 -0.31 6.09 -0.35
N ASP A 193 0.08 5.15 0.52
CA ASP A 193 0.26 5.38 1.95
C ASP A 193 1.41 6.34 2.25
N HIS A 194 2.58 6.15 1.63
CA HIS A 194 3.72 7.07 1.76
C HIS A 194 3.37 8.48 1.29
N PHE A 195 2.66 8.59 0.18
CA PHE A 195 2.27 9.88 -0.37
C PHE A 195 1.23 10.58 0.52
N ALA A 196 0.19 9.87 0.94
CA ALA A 196 -0.81 10.40 1.89
C ALA A 196 -0.17 10.84 3.20
N SER A 197 0.85 10.09 3.61
CA SER A 197 1.64 10.31 4.82
C SER A 197 2.48 11.58 4.79
N ALA A 198 2.96 11.99 3.61
CA ALA A 198 3.82 13.16 3.42
C ALA A 198 3.03 14.47 3.33
N LEU A 199 1.76 14.42 2.93
CA LEU A 199 0.90 15.59 2.71
C LEU A 199 -0.34 15.60 3.64
N PRO A 200 -0.16 15.63 4.97
CA PRO A 200 -1.28 15.61 5.91
C PRO A 200 -2.17 16.84 5.73
N GLY A 201 -3.38 16.65 5.20
CA GLY A 201 -4.38 17.71 5.05
C GLY A 201 -4.34 18.50 3.74
N GLU A 202 -3.41 18.20 2.83
CA GLU A 202 -3.28 18.88 1.51
C GLU A 202 -3.79 18.00 0.34
N TYR A 203 -4.76 17.14 0.62
CA TYR A 203 -5.28 16.17 -0.35
C TYR A 203 -6.10 16.80 -1.49
N SER A 204 -6.50 18.07 -1.37
CA SER A 204 -7.21 18.82 -2.42
C SER A 204 -6.41 19.03 -3.70
N HIS A 205 -5.07 18.90 -3.64
CA HIS A 205 -4.17 19.10 -4.78
C HIS A 205 -3.69 17.80 -5.42
N ILE A 206 -4.21 16.64 -5.01
CA ILE A 206 -3.81 15.33 -5.57
C ILE A 206 -3.87 15.31 -7.11
N ASN A 207 -4.85 15.98 -7.70
CA ASN A 207 -5.00 16.05 -9.16
C ASN A 207 -3.87 16.80 -9.87
N THR A 208 -3.22 17.76 -9.20
CA THR A 208 -2.14 18.57 -9.76
C THR A 208 -0.75 17.98 -9.49
N LEU A 209 -0.66 17.00 -8.61
CA LEU A 209 0.61 16.37 -8.22
C LEU A 209 1.10 15.35 -9.26
N PHE A 210 0.23 14.93 -10.18
CA PHE A 210 0.56 13.97 -11.22
C PHE A 210 0.50 14.65 -12.60
N ALA A 211 1.68 15.00 -13.12
CA ALA A 211 1.83 15.47 -14.50
C ALA A 211 2.52 14.39 -15.33
N ILE A 212 2.01 14.14 -16.54
CA ILE A 212 2.73 13.32 -17.51
C ILE A 212 3.94 14.15 -17.98
N PRO A 213 5.18 13.70 -17.75
CA PRO A 213 6.34 14.47 -18.17
C PRO A 213 6.39 14.55 -19.70
N ASP A 214 6.69 15.74 -20.24
CA ASP A 214 6.99 15.87 -21.65
C ASP A 214 8.35 15.24 -21.95
N ILE A 215 8.30 14.07 -22.59
CA ILE A 215 9.49 13.31 -23.00
C ILE A 215 9.89 13.59 -24.46
N SER A 216 9.29 14.59 -25.12
CA SER A 216 9.56 14.93 -26.53
C SER A 216 11.04 15.21 -26.81
N PHE A 217 11.74 15.80 -25.84
CA PHE A 217 13.18 16.04 -25.88
C PHE A 217 14.01 14.78 -26.14
N TYR A 218 13.51 13.60 -25.78
CA TYR A 218 14.21 12.34 -25.94
C TYR A 218 13.88 11.60 -27.24
N ASN A 219 12.97 12.14 -28.07
CA ASN A 219 12.63 11.60 -29.39
C ASN A 219 13.41 12.31 -30.52
N ARG A 220 14.68 12.63 -30.29
CA ARG A 220 15.55 13.27 -31.28
C ARG A 220 16.13 12.23 -32.23
N GLN A 221 16.23 12.59 -33.50
CA GLN A 221 16.81 11.78 -34.55
C GLN A 221 17.99 12.52 -35.18
N HIS A 222 19.11 11.84 -35.36
CA HIS A 222 20.30 12.44 -35.96
C HIS A 222 21.16 11.39 -36.68
N GLU A 223 21.70 11.76 -37.84
CA GLU A 223 22.50 10.84 -38.67
C GLU A 223 23.81 10.39 -37.99
N LEU A 224 24.43 11.26 -37.18
CA LEU A 224 25.61 10.92 -36.36
C LEU A 224 25.32 9.89 -35.26
N TYR A 225 24.05 9.61 -34.97
CA TYR A 225 23.61 8.67 -33.95
C TYR A 225 22.68 7.62 -34.59
N PRO A 226 23.23 6.63 -35.31
CA PRO A 226 22.43 5.69 -36.12
C PRO A 226 21.37 4.93 -35.32
N LEU A 227 21.59 4.76 -34.01
CA LEU A 227 20.63 4.09 -33.13
C LEU A 227 19.39 4.95 -32.80
N SER A 228 19.46 6.28 -32.96
CA SER A 228 18.30 7.19 -32.83
C SER A 228 17.26 6.99 -33.94
N LEU A 229 17.68 6.46 -35.09
CA LEU A 229 16.83 6.20 -36.25
C LEU A 229 16.08 4.86 -36.15
N ILE A 230 16.43 4.02 -35.18
CA ILE A 230 15.79 2.73 -34.96
C ILE A 230 14.45 2.96 -34.26
N LYS A 231 13.36 2.60 -34.94
CA LYS A 231 12.01 2.69 -34.37
C LYS A 231 11.89 1.77 -33.16
N SER A 232 11.37 2.30 -32.05
CA SER A 232 11.00 1.50 -30.90
C SER A 232 9.65 0.82 -31.10
N ASP A 233 9.59 -0.47 -30.78
CA ASP A 233 8.35 -1.23 -30.75
C ASP A 233 7.75 -1.19 -29.35
N LYS A 234 6.64 -0.45 -29.18
CA LYS A 234 5.92 -0.29 -27.92
C LYS A 234 5.30 -1.60 -27.40
N THR A 235 5.20 -2.63 -28.24
CA THR A 235 4.65 -3.93 -27.85
C THR A 235 5.68 -4.81 -27.12
N LYS A 236 6.98 -4.48 -27.20
CA LYS A 236 8.05 -5.27 -26.57
C LYS A 236 8.37 -4.76 -25.17
N LYS A 237 8.15 -5.62 -24.17
CA LYS A 237 8.42 -5.32 -22.74
C LYS A 237 9.90 -5.08 -22.42
N HIS A 238 10.80 -5.74 -23.15
CA HIS A 238 12.25 -5.65 -22.93
C HIS A 238 12.99 -5.45 -24.24
N THR A 239 14.00 -4.58 -24.24
CA THR A 239 14.90 -4.36 -25.37
C THR A 239 16.33 -4.48 -24.88
N PHE A 240 17.12 -5.34 -25.52
CA PHE A 240 18.57 -5.46 -25.27
C PHE A 240 19.32 -4.82 -26.43
N VAL A 241 20.23 -3.89 -26.13
CA VAL A 241 21.03 -3.19 -27.15
C VAL A 241 22.51 -3.42 -26.89
N LYS A 242 23.21 -3.95 -27.88
CA LYS A 242 24.68 -4.04 -27.91
C LYS A 242 25.22 -3.11 -28.99
N ALA A 243 25.99 -2.10 -28.60
CA ALA A 243 26.59 -1.15 -29.54
C ALA A 243 27.90 -0.54 -28.98
N PRO A 244 28.82 -0.06 -29.84
CA PRO A 244 30.08 0.58 -29.42
C PRO A 244 29.83 1.95 -28.76
N THR A 245 30.82 2.51 -28.08
CA THR A 245 30.75 3.86 -27.49
C THR A 245 30.58 4.92 -28.59
N GLY A 246 29.81 5.98 -28.34
CA GLY A 246 29.55 7.04 -29.33
C GLY A 246 28.46 6.74 -30.38
N SER A 247 27.90 5.52 -30.42
CA SER A 247 26.85 5.12 -31.39
C SER A 247 25.45 5.70 -31.12
N GLY A 248 25.29 6.56 -30.11
CA GLY A 248 23.99 7.09 -29.73
C GLY A 248 23.13 6.14 -28.89
N LYS A 249 23.72 5.27 -28.07
CA LYS A 249 22.97 4.36 -27.15
C LYS A 249 21.97 5.10 -26.26
N THR A 250 22.34 6.30 -25.82
CA THR A 250 21.48 7.16 -25.01
C THR A 250 20.30 7.70 -25.81
N GLU A 251 20.39 7.81 -27.13
CA GLU A 251 19.36 8.41 -27.99
C GLU A 251 18.33 7.41 -28.54
N ILE A 252 18.39 6.16 -28.08
CA ILE A 252 17.50 5.10 -28.55
C ILE A 252 16.10 5.31 -27.99
N PRO A 253 15.04 5.39 -28.83
CA PRO A 253 13.66 5.56 -28.36
C PRO A 253 13.20 4.48 -27.36
N SER A 254 13.70 3.24 -27.48
CA SER A 254 13.46 2.14 -26.52
C SER A 254 14.20 2.29 -25.18
N PHE A 255 15.37 2.93 -25.16
CA PHE A 255 16.06 3.30 -23.90
C PHE A 255 15.22 4.34 -23.13
N PHE A 256 14.39 5.10 -23.85
CA PHE A 256 13.48 6.08 -23.27
C PHE A 256 12.09 5.56 -22.95
N MET A 257 11.63 4.47 -23.54
CA MET A 257 10.54 3.70 -22.93
C MET A 257 10.94 3.17 -21.55
N LEU A 258 12.24 2.95 -21.30
CA LEU A 258 12.74 2.73 -19.95
C LEU A 258 12.53 3.99 -19.11
N PHE A 259 12.82 5.23 -19.57
CA PHE A 259 12.59 6.47 -18.81
C PHE A 259 11.12 6.89 -18.64
N ALA A 260 10.26 6.59 -19.61
CA ALA A 260 8.82 6.80 -19.54
C ALA A 260 8.18 5.77 -18.60
N ASN A 261 8.57 4.50 -18.70
CA ASN A 261 8.22 3.48 -17.70
C ASN A 261 8.96 3.69 -16.39
N ILE A 262 10.08 4.39 -16.33
CA ILE A 262 10.74 4.84 -15.11
C ILE A 262 10.09 6.12 -14.63
N SER A 263 9.29 6.87 -15.42
CA SER A 263 8.40 7.91 -14.87
C SER A 263 7.18 7.25 -14.23
N SER A 264 6.66 6.19 -14.88
CA SER A 264 5.71 5.23 -14.31
C SER A 264 6.25 4.45 -13.10
N CYS A 265 7.55 4.17 -13.10
CA CYS A 265 8.24 3.45 -12.04
C CYS A 265 8.97 4.41 -11.10
N LEU A 266 9.02 5.72 -11.36
CA LEU A 266 9.39 6.86 -10.49
C LEU A 266 8.15 7.24 -9.71
N PHE A 267 6.95 6.96 -10.22
CA PHE A 267 5.79 6.78 -9.35
C PHE A 267 6.15 5.76 -8.27
N ILE A 268 6.56 4.53 -8.63
CA ILE A 268 6.95 3.49 -7.65
C ILE A 268 8.31 3.77 -6.95
N GLN A 269 9.27 4.45 -7.58
CA GLN A 269 10.62 4.69 -7.07
C GLN A 269 10.70 5.97 -6.25
N GLN A 270 9.99 7.06 -6.58
CA GLN A 270 9.83 8.20 -5.65
C GLN A 270 9.10 7.75 -4.38
N LEU A 271 8.26 6.71 -4.48
CA LEU A 271 7.62 6.06 -3.34
C LEU A 271 8.57 5.14 -2.54
N LEU A 272 9.69 4.69 -3.13
CA LEU A 272 10.75 3.89 -2.47
C LEU A 272 11.99 4.71 -2.05
N ILE A 273 12.17 5.94 -2.57
CA ILE A 273 13.33 6.80 -2.25
C ILE A 273 13.22 7.43 -0.85
N PHE A 274 12.05 7.38 -0.20
CA PHE A 274 11.86 7.85 1.18
C PHE A 274 12.41 6.90 2.27
N GLU A 275 13.01 5.74 1.93
CA GLU A 275 13.65 4.84 2.92
C GLU A 275 15.15 5.13 3.17
N LYS A 276 15.70 6.23 2.66
CA LYS A 276 17.05 6.68 3.04
C LYS A 276 17.05 8.14 3.46
N ASN A 277 16.65 8.38 4.70
CA ASN A 277 17.25 9.35 5.62
C ASN A 277 16.93 8.95 7.07
#